data_AF-A0AAV1ZX28-F1
#
_entry.id   AF-A0AAV1ZX28-F1
#
_cell.length_a   1.000
_cell.length_b   1.000
_cell.length_c   1.000
_cell.angle_alpha   90.00
_cell.angle_beta   90.00
_cell.angle_gamma   90.00
#
_symmetry.space_group_name_H-M   'P 1'
#
loop_
_entity.id
_entity.type
_entity.pdbx_description
1 polymer ?
#
loop_
_entity_poly.entity_id
_entity_poly.type
_entity_poly.pdbx_seq_one_letter_code
_entity_poly.pdbx_strand_id
1 'polypeptide(L)'
;GIIDHKLSREVKCNEVLDFQKHFEEKCVPKIGKALKSAICEVLTILAARYNIKNSDPSSLFDWARKGFKKKLCRPSDNSKSLELPDIVKNALKKKAFQRKEDNDDEIVNALDDVSKGKTSLEDICVMCFKLDNSVVMPHPFFVGGVCQDCRPFISEITKTPKGQMNDICILCCQGGNLVYCCNSFCMSAYCETCIDYMTPKETLSEILKDNDWKCYLCMPATDDRCLIKRREVYLAVGPSTRPVKKSSICVMGLNDAVMSVLMKKMISVNSFSYISPRTSNRSYDDFSIKEIKDIDPDFIYDSFFVSSAVERKESQECLFVSFYKFLYRLVMTRPLKPYIFFMYMCDAEIVNEFIKMRVRRFLQVDPTKIKIGKKEVYLWSNLPAIKDIKDNVYLMKKSRGPMFIEEDILNKFLEPLKDFFHARIIK
;
A
#
# COMPACT_ATOMS: atom_id res chain seq x y z
N GLY A 1 6.79 -6.36 24.53
CA GLY A 1 7.11 -5.01 24.08
C GLY A 1 6.70 -4.85 22.64
N ILE A 2 5.42 -4.55 22.39
CA ILE A 2 4.89 -4.24 21.07
C ILE A 2 4.20 -2.89 21.26
N ILE A 3 4.81 -1.83 20.73
CA ILE A 3 4.33 -0.46 20.84
C ILE A 3 3.61 -0.13 19.53
N ASP A 4 2.32 0.17 19.65
CA ASP A 4 1.47 0.71 18.60
C ASP A 4 1.99 2.10 18.17
N HIS A 5 2.31 2.23 16.89
CA HIS A 5 2.92 3.42 16.28
C HIS A 5 1.90 4.56 16.03
N LYS A 6 0.62 4.41 16.44
CA LYS A 6 -0.35 5.51 16.48
C LYS A 6 -0.32 6.32 17.78
N LEU A 7 0.32 5.82 18.84
CA LEU A 7 0.70 6.61 20.02
C LEU A 7 2.02 7.39 19.84
N SER A 8 2.85 6.98 18.87
CA SER A 8 4.23 7.47 18.73
C SER A 8 4.37 8.80 17.99
N ARG A 9 3.28 9.55 17.74
CA ARG A 9 3.41 10.93 17.27
C ARG A 9 3.33 12.00 18.34
N GLU A 10 3.10 11.67 19.61
CA GLU A 10 3.26 12.67 20.69
C GLU A 10 3.28 12.12 22.13
N VAL A 11 3.42 10.80 22.35
CA VAL A 11 3.62 10.26 23.70
C VAL A 11 4.90 9.46 23.75
N LYS A 12 5.97 10.09 24.24
CA LYS A 12 7.22 9.38 24.53
C LYS A 12 6.96 8.40 25.69
N CYS A 13 7.65 7.25 25.74
CA CYS A 13 7.43 6.28 26.84
C CYS A 13 7.62 6.87 28.24
N ASN A 14 8.44 7.90 28.39
CA ASN A 14 8.63 8.64 29.65
C ASN A 14 7.47 9.60 29.98
N GLU A 15 6.56 9.86 29.05
CA GLU A 15 5.32 10.63 29.25
C GLU A 15 4.13 9.74 29.61
N VAL A 16 4.27 8.41 29.49
CA VAL A 16 3.28 7.43 29.95
C VAL A 16 3.40 7.28 31.47
N LEU A 17 2.39 7.78 32.18
CA LEU A 17 2.33 7.68 33.64
C LEU A 17 1.72 6.35 34.08
N ASP A 18 2.23 5.81 35.19
CA ASP A 18 1.66 4.64 35.84
C ASP A 18 0.25 4.95 36.37
N PHE A 19 -0.74 4.25 35.87
CA PHE A 19 -2.14 4.51 36.21
C PHE A 19 -2.42 4.39 37.71
N GLN A 20 -1.86 3.39 38.39
CA GLN A 20 -2.13 3.16 39.81
C GLN A 20 -1.48 4.23 40.69
N LYS A 21 -0.26 4.66 40.34
CA LYS A 21 0.46 5.72 41.07
C LYS A 21 -0.19 7.09 40.91
N HIS A 22 -0.76 7.38 39.74
CA HIS A 22 -1.26 8.71 39.40
C HIS A 22 -2.81 8.80 39.40
N PHE A 23 -3.52 7.76 39.84
CA PHE A 23 -4.98 7.70 39.84
C PHE A 23 -5.63 8.85 40.63
N GLU A 24 -5.22 9.06 41.88
CA GLU A 24 -5.82 10.07 42.75
C GLU A 24 -5.53 11.50 42.31
N GLU A 25 -4.31 11.77 41.83
CA GLU A 25 -3.90 13.12 41.45
C GLU A 25 -4.31 13.52 40.02
N LYS A 26 -4.38 12.57 39.08
CA LYS A 26 -4.65 12.86 37.65
C LYS A 26 -6.04 12.44 37.21
N CYS A 27 -6.58 11.34 37.74
CA CYS A 27 -7.84 10.79 37.28
C CYS A 27 -9.02 11.34 38.09
N VAL A 28 -8.97 11.27 39.42
CA VAL A 28 -10.07 11.69 40.31
C VAL A 28 -10.54 13.14 40.11
N PRO A 29 -9.65 14.15 39.94
CA PRO A 29 -10.07 15.54 39.78
C PRO A 29 -10.69 15.85 38.40
N LYS A 30 -10.46 14.99 37.40
CA LYS A 30 -10.84 15.20 35.99
C LYS A 30 -11.97 14.27 35.52
N ILE A 31 -12.68 13.60 36.43
CA ILE A 31 -13.77 12.66 36.08
C ILE A 31 -14.99 13.42 35.55
N GLY A 32 -14.95 13.77 34.25
CA GLY A 32 -16.14 14.09 33.47
C GLY A 32 -16.87 12.82 33.01
N LYS A 33 -18.09 12.95 32.47
CA LYS A 33 -18.91 11.81 31.99
C LYS A 33 -18.17 10.89 31.01
N ALA A 34 -17.40 11.47 30.07
CA ALA A 34 -16.65 10.72 29.06
C ALA A 34 -15.45 9.93 29.65
N LEU A 35 -14.70 10.54 30.57
CA LEU A 35 -13.52 9.91 31.17
C LEU A 35 -13.91 8.84 32.20
N LYS A 36 -15.07 8.99 32.85
CA LYS A 36 -15.59 8.05 33.85
C LYS A 36 -15.72 6.63 33.28
N SER A 37 -16.24 6.48 32.05
CA SER A 37 -16.39 5.16 31.41
C SER A 37 -15.04 4.48 31.16
N ALA A 38 -14.06 5.23 30.64
CA ALA A 38 -12.72 4.71 30.39
C ALA A 38 -12.01 4.32 31.70
N ILE A 39 -12.14 5.14 32.74
CA ILE A 39 -11.58 4.82 34.07
C ILE A 39 -12.26 3.58 34.67
N CYS A 40 -13.59 3.47 34.61
CA CYS A 40 -14.31 2.28 35.08
C CYS A 40 -13.78 1.00 34.44
N GLU A 41 -13.54 1.05 33.14
CA GLU A 41 -13.07 -0.09 32.36
C GLU A 41 -11.64 -0.49 32.72
N VAL A 42 -10.73 0.48 32.88
CA VAL A 42 -9.37 0.24 33.40
C VAL A 42 -9.43 -0.38 34.81
N LEU A 43 -10.30 0.13 35.69
CA LEU A 43 -10.50 -0.43 37.03
C LEU A 43 -11.06 -1.85 36.99
N THR A 44 -11.92 -2.16 36.02
CA THR A 44 -12.48 -3.51 35.84
C THR A 44 -11.39 -4.51 35.42
N ILE A 45 -10.53 -4.11 34.49
CA ILE A 45 -9.37 -4.92 34.06
C ILE A 45 -8.41 -5.14 35.24
N LEU A 46 -8.12 -4.09 36.01
CA LEU A 46 -7.27 -4.20 37.20
C LEU A 46 -7.94 -5.11 38.24
N ALA A 47 -9.22 -4.91 38.56
CA ALA A 47 -9.96 -5.73 39.51
C ALA A 47 -9.92 -7.21 39.13
N ALA A 48 -10.07 -7.55 37.85
CA ALA A 48 -9.90 -8.91 37.34
C ALA A 48 -8.49 -9.46 37.61
N ARG A 49 -7.43 -8.65 37.38
CA ARG A 49 -6.03 -9.03 37.70
C ARG A 49 -5.78 -9.21 39.20
N TYR A 50 -6.52 -8.49 40.05
CA TYR A 50 -6.53 -8.67 41.51
C TYR A 50 -7.51 -9.73 42.00
N ASN A 51 -8.16 -10.46 41.08
CA ASN A 51 -9.17 -11.49 41.36
C ASN A 51 -10.33 -10.96 42.25
N ILE A 52 -10.71 -9.70 42.04
CA ILE A 52 -11.85 -9.06 42.68
C ILE A 52 -13.07 -9.38 41.80
N LYS A 53 -13.94 -10.27 42.27
CA LYS A 53 -15.14 -10.69 41.53
C LYS A 53 -16.27 -9.67 41.69
N ASN A 54 -17.04 -9.47 40.62
CA ASN A 54 -18.35 -8.78 40.59
C ASN A 54 -18.43 -7.53 41.46
N SER A 55 -17.64 -6.53 41.11
CA SER A 55 -17.69 -5.22 41.74
C SER A 55 -18.48 -4.26 40.87
N ASP A 56 -19.49 -3.62 41.46
CA ASP A 56 -20.18 -2.50 40.83
C ASP A 56 -19.19 -1.34 40.56
N PRO A 57 -19.48 -0.44 39.60
CA PRO A 57 -18.56 0.65 39.28
C PRO A 57 -18.16 1.52 40.47
N SER A 58 -19.06 1.74 41.44
CA SER A 58 -18.78 2.61 42.59
C SER A 58 -17.81 1.94 43.56
N SER A 59 -17.96 0.64 43.83
CA SER A 59 -17.01 -0.09 44.69
C SER A 59 -15.62 -0.21 44.08
N LEU A 60 -15.49 -0.21 42.74
CA LEU A 60 -14.20 -0.17 42.05
C LEU A 60 -13.47 1.17 42.27
N PHE A 61 -14.18 2.30 42.22
CA PHE A 61 -13.58 3.61 42.53
C PHE A 61 -13.12 3.70 43.97
N ASP A 62 -13.91 3.19 44.91
CA ASP A 62 -13.55 3.22 46.33
C ASP A 62 -12.39 2.28 46.65
N TRP A 63 -12.29 1.15 45.95
CA TRP A 63 -11.12 0.28 46.00
C TRP A 63 -9.86 1.00 45.46
N ALA A 64 -9.98 1.71 44.34
CA ALA A 64 -8.89 2.46 43.76
C ALA A 64 -8.40 3.62 44.66
N ARG A 65 -9.33 4.38 45.26
CA ARG A 65 -9.04 5.43 46.26
C ARG A 65 -8.46 4.90 47.57
N LYS A 66 -8.55 3.60 47.82
CA LYS A 66 -7.88 2.96 48.95
C LYS A 66 -6.46 2.52 48.60
N GLY A 67 -5.93 2.92 47.43
CA GLY A 67 -4.54 2.68 47.02
C GLY A 67 -4.28 1.27 46.50
N PHE A 68 -5.27 0.62 45.89
CA PHE A 68 -5.11 -0.70 45.24
C PHE A 68 -4.52 -1.80 46.15
N LYS A 69 -4.83 -1.77 47.46
CA LYS A 69 -4.18 -2.52 48.56
C LYS A 69 -4.16 -4.07 48.51
N LYS A 70 -4.56 -4.72 47.42
CA LYS A 70 -4.33 -6.17 47.24
C LYS A 70 -2.98 -6.40 46.55
N LYS A 71 -2.43 -7.62 46.64
CA LYS A 71 -1.22 -8.00 45.89
C LYS A 71 -1.63 -8.47 44.50
N LEU A 72 -0.95 -8.00 43.45
CA LEU A 72 -1.15 -8.49 42.09
C LEU A 72 -0.81 -9.99 42.09
N CYS A 73 -1.78 -10.84 41.75
CA CYS A 73 -1.43 -12.20 41.38
C CYS A 73 -0.68 -12.13 40.04
N ARG A 74 0.38 -12.96 39.88
CA ARG A 74 0.88 -13.24 38.53
C ARG A 74 -0.34 -13.69 37.70
N PRO A 75 -0.46 -13.30 36.43
CA PRO A 75 -1.47 -13.88 35.57
C PRO A 75 -1.31 -15.39 35.68
N SER A 76 -2.24 -16.06 36.36
CA SER A 76 -2.54 -17.44 35.97
C SER A 76 -3.03 -17.33 34.53
N ASP A 77 -2.83 -18.39 33.74
CA ASP A 77 -3.20 -18.53 32.32
C ASP A 77 -4.72 -18.37 32.07
N ASN A 78 -5.29 -17.26 32.52
CA ASN A 78 -6.65 -16.82 32.33
C ASN A 78 -6.62 -15.80 31.18
N SER A 79 -7.19 -16.24 30.06
CA SER A 79 -7.33 -15.53 28.78
C SER A 79 -7.85 -14.10 28.89
N LYS A 80 -8.62 -13.77 29.94
CA LYS A 80 -9.17 -12.42 30.17
C LYS A 80 -8.14 -11.32 30.46
N SER A 81 -6.92 -11.67 30.86
CA SER A 81 -5.88 -10.67 31.18
C SER A 81 -5.30 -9.96 29.94
N LEU A 82 -5.55 -10.53 28.76
CA LEU A 82 -5.08 -10.08 27.44
C LEU A 82 -6.22 -9.53 26.56
N GLU A 83 -7.47 -9.55 27.03
CA GLU A 83 -8.58 -9.03 26.23
C GLU A 83 -8.49 -7.50 26.14
N LEU A 84 -8.57 -6.98 24.90
CA LEU A 84 -8.64 -5.55 24.64
C LEU A 84 -9.87 -4.95 25.32
N PRO A 85 -9.76 -3.74 25.91
CA PRO A 85 -10.92 -3.01 26.42
C PRO A 85 -12.01 -2.88 25.35
N ASP A 86 -13.28 -3.02 25.75
CA ASP A 86 -14.46 -2.79 24.90
C ASP A 86 -14.49 -1.39 24.29
N ILE A 87 -14.00 -0.34 24.96
CA ILE A 87 -13.87 0.99 24.35
C ILE A 87 -12.93 0.96 23.15
N VAL A 88 -11.85 0.17 23.23
CA VAL A 88 -10.88 -0.02 22.14
C VAL A 88 -11.51 -0.89 21.06
N LYS A 89 -12.13 -2.03 21.42
CA LYS A 89 -12.86 -2.89 20.46
C LYS A 89 -13.93 -2.11 19.69
N ASN A 90 -14.72 -1.27 20.37
CA ASN A 90 -15.79 -0.46 19.77
C ASN A 90 -15.23 0.68 18.91
N ALA A 91 -14.12 1.29 19.29
CA ALA A 91 -13.43 2.28 18.46
C ALA A 91 -12.84 1.66 17.19
N LEU A 92 -12.27 0.46 17.29
CA LEU A 92 -11.77 -0.32 16.15
C LEU A 92 -12.89 -0.73 15.19
N LYS A 93 -14.04 -1.16 15.73
CA LYS A 93 -15.22 -1.54 14.92
C LYS A 93 -15.74 -0.41 14.02
N LYS A 94 -15.60 0.87 14.43
CA LYS A 94 -16.12 2.03 13.68
C LYS A 94 -15.32 2.42 12.42
N LYS A 95 -14.12 1.87 12.20
CA LYS A 95 -13.25 2.26 11.07
C LYS A 95 -13.12 1.24 9.95
N ALA A 96 -13.54 -0.01 10.16
CA ALA A 96 -13.38 -1.08 9.19
C ALA A 96 -14.66 -1.33 8.39
N PHE A 97 -14.54 -1.61 7.08
CA PHE A 97 -15.59 -2.32 6.35
C PHE A 97 -15.82 -3.66 7.06
N GLN A 98 -17.03 -3.88 7.58
CA GLN A 98 -17.42 -5.16 8.16
C GLN A 98 -18.26 -5.89 7.13
N ARG A 99 -17.87 -7.13 6.80
CA ARG A 99 -18.74 -8.04 6.06
C ARG A 99 -20.00 -8.17 6.92
N LYS A 100 -21.17 -8.05 6.30
CA LYS A 100 -22.40 -8.51 6.96
C LYS A 100 -22.22 -10.02 7.21
N GLU A 101 -22.94 -10.58 8.18
CA GLU A 101 -22.98 -12.04 8.36
C GLU A 101 -23.34 -12.67 7.01
N ASP A 102 -22.32 -13.19 6.33
CA ASP A 102 -22.43 -13.76 5.01
C ASP A 102 -22.65 -15.27 5.19
N ASN A 103 -23.32 -15.89 4.23
CA ASN A 103 -23.55 -17.33 4.27
C ASN A 103 -22.23 -18.07 3.96
N ASP A 104 -21.56 -18.58 4.98
CA ASP A 104 -20.29 -19.30 4.86
C ASP A 104 -20.33 -20.41 3.81
N ASP A 105 -21.46 -21.13 3.71
CA ASP A 105 -21.62 -22.21 2.75
C ASP A 105 -21.57 -21.71 1.30
N GLU A 106 -22.12 -20.52 1.04
CA GLU A 106 -22.13 -19.91 -0.30
C GLU A 106 -20.71 -19.50 -0.72
N ILE A 107 -19.94 -18.90 0.21
CA ILE A 107 -18.55 -18.52 -0.01
C ILE A 107 -17.68 -19.75 -0.30
N VAL A 108 -17.83 -20.80 0.51
CA VAL A 108 -17.06 -22.04 0.35
C VAL A 108 -17.40 -22.71 -0.99
N ASN A 109 -18.67 -22.77 -1.36
CA ASN A 109 -19.08 -23.34 -2.66
C ASN A 109 -18.51 -22.53 -3.84
N ALA A 110 -18.54 -21.20 -3.77
CA ALA A 110 -17.98 -20.33 -4.80
C ALA A 110 -16.48 -20.56 -5.01
N LEU A 111 -15.72 -20.67 -3.92
CA LEU A 111 -14.26 -20.91 -3.96
C LEU A 111 -13.91 -22.36 -4.36
N ASP A 112 -14.76 -23.32 -4.04
CA ASP A 112 -14.65 -24.70 -4.51
C ASP A 112 -14.89 -24.80 -6.02
N ASP A 113 -15.87 -24.07 -6.56
CA ASP A 113 -16.11 -23.98 -8.00
C ASP A 113 -14.92 -23.34 -8.74
N VAL A 114 -14.28 -22.34 -8.14
CA VAL A 114 -12.99 -21.79 -8.64
C VAL A 114 -11.90 -22.85 -8.63
N SER A 115 -11.75 -23.57 -7.52
CA SER A 115 -10.71 -24.61 -7.37
C SER A 115 -10.90 -25.75 -8.37
N LYS A 116 -12.15 -26.02 -8.78
CA LYS A 116 -12.54 -26.99 -9.81
C LYS A 116 -12.50 -26.43 -11.23
N GLY A 117 -12.16 -25.15 -11.42
CA GLY A 117 -12.07 -24.49 -12.72
C GLY A 117 -13.41 -24.23 -13.40
N LYS A 118 -14.53 -24.28 -12.66
CA LYS A 118 -15.86 -23.97 -13.20
C LYS A 118 -16.10 -22.47 -13.35
N THR A 119 -15.46 -21.67 -12.49
CA THR A 119 -15.55 -20.21 -12.47
C THR A 119 -14.16 -19.62 -12.29
N SER A 120 -13.91 -18.43 -12.84
CA SER A 120 -12.65 -17.71 -12.61
C SER A 120 -12.72 -16.87 -11.33
N LEU A 121 -11.59 -16.70 -10.64
CA LEU A 121 -11.47 -15.68 -9.59
C LEU A 121 -11.81 -14.28 -10.11
N GLU A 122 -11.55 -14.00 -11.39
CA GLU A 122 -11.88 -12.72 -12.03
C GLU A 122 -13.38 -12.42 -12.05
N ASP A 123 -14.22 -13.45 -12.00
CA ASP A 123 -15.68 -13.33 -12.07
C ASP A 123 -16.33 -13.21 -10.69
N ILE A 124 -15.54 -13.32 -9.62
CA ILE A 124 -16.01 -13.28 -8.22
C ILE A 124 -15.37 -12.11 -7.50
N CYS A 125 -16.13 -11.43 -6.64
CA CYS A 125 -15.54 -10.40 -5.79
C CYS A 125 -14.65 -11.01 -4.70
N VAL A 126 -13.32 -10.92 -4.79
CA VAL A 126 -12.42 -11.50 -3.76
C VAL A 126 -12.40 -10.72 -2.43
N MET A 127 -13.06 -9.56 -2.37
CA MET A 127 -13.19 -8.77 -1.14
C MET A 127 -14.36 -9.22 -0.26
N CYS A 128 -15.46 -9.67 -0.86
CA CYS A 128 -16.66 -10.12 -0.14
C CYS A 128 -17.12 -11.54 -0.48
N PHE A 129 -16.48 -12.19 -1.46
CA PHE A 129 -16.80 -13.52 -1.98
C PHE A 129 -18.22 -13.72 -2.52
N LYS A 130 -18.97 -12.63 -2.77
CA LYS A 130 -20.33 -12.69 -3.34
C LYS A 130 -20.30 -12.91 -4.85
N LEU A 131 -21.16 -13.82 -5.32
CA LEU A 131 -21.38 -14.15 -6.72
C LEU A 131 -22.40 -13.21 -7.38
N ASP A 132 -23.44 -12.82 -6.63
CA ASP A 132 -24.59 -12.04 -7.14
C ASP A 132 -24.25 -10.58 -7.46
N ASN A 133 -23.14 -10.10 -6.91
CA ASN A 133 -22.70 -8.73 -7.06
C ASN A 133 -21.76 -8.64 -8.27
N SER A 134 -22.28 -8.08 -9.37
CA SER A 134 -21.53 -7.96 -10.63
C SER A 134 -20.14 -7.36 -10.39
N VAL A 135 -19.10 -8.11 -10.76
CA VAL A 135 -17.73 -7.60 -10.77
C VAL A 135 -17.65 -6.42 -11.72
N VAL A 136 -17.13 -5.28 -11.24
CA VAL A 136 -17.01 -4.04 -12.03
C VAL A 136 -15.57 -3.67 -12.36
N MET A 137 -14.62 -4.35 -11.74
CA MET A 137 -13.18 -4.13 -11.94
C MET A 137 -12.39 -5.33 -11.39
N PRO A 138 -11.14 -5.56 -11.85
CA PRO A 138 -10.23 -6.48 -11.19
C PRO A 138 -9.72 -5.92 -9.85
N HIS A 139 -9.43 -6.79 -8.89
CA HIS A 139 -8.77 -6.46 -7.63
C HIS A 139 -7.32 -6.01 -7.91
N PRO A 140 -6.85 -4.90 -7.32
CA PRO A 140 -5.53 -4.34 -7.60
C PRO A 140 -4.37 -5.34 -7.48
N PHE A 141 -4.23 -5.98 -6.32
CA PHE A 141 -3.01 -6.71 -5.96
C PHE A 141 -3.09 -8.23 -6.15
N PHE A 142 -4.29 -8.78 -6.36
CA PHE A 142 -4.56 -10.23 -6.35
C PHE A 142 -5.50 -10.61 -7.49
N VAL A 143 -5.31 -11.79 -8.05
CA VAL A 143 -6.17 -12.34 -9.10
C VAL A 143 -7.55 -12.51 -8.48
N GLY A 144 -8.57 -11.90 -9.08
CA GLY A 144 -9.84 -11.68 -8.38
C GLY A 144 -10.61 -10.47 -8.88
N GLY A 145 -11.93 -10.53 -8.94
CA GLY A 145 -12.80 -9.39 -9.21
C GLY A 145 -13.05 -8.52 -7.96
N VAL A 146 -13.60 -7.32 -8.17
CA VAL A 146 -14.17 -6.44 -7.14
C VAL A 146 -15.52 -5.96 -7.61
N CYS A 147 -16.55 -6.16 -6.79
CA CYS A 147 -17.90 -5.72 -7.10
C CYS A 147 -18.12 -4.23 -6.82
N GLN A 148 -19.26 -3.71 -7.29
CA GLN A 148 -19.64 -2.31 -7.14
C GLN A 148 -19.61 -1.82 -5.69
N ASP A 149 -20.04 -2.65 -4.74
CA ASP A 149 -20.10 -2.29 -3.32
C ASP A 149 -18.72 -2.24 -2.66
N CYS A 150 -17.80 -3.10 -3.11
CA CYS A 150 -16.45 -3.19 -2.54
C CYS A 150 -15.47 -2.19 -3.16
N ARG A 151 -15.74 -1.73 -4.40
CA ARG A 151 -14.89 -0.78 -5.14
C ARG A 151 -14.47 0.47 -4.35
N PRO A 152 -15.35 1.17 -3.60
CA PRO A 152 -14.96 2.39 -2.86
C PRO A 152 -13.85 2.14 -1.81
N PHE A 153 -13.83 0.95 -1.22
CA PHE A 153 -12.90 0.59 -0.13
C PHE A 153 -11.49 0.29 -0.62
N ILE A 154 -11.29 0.00 -1.91
CA ILE A 154 -9.95 -0.20 -2.45
C ILE A 154 -9.08 1.07 -2.25
N SER A 155 -9.67 2.26 -2.28
CA SER A 155 -8.94 3.51 -2.05
C SER A 155 -8.26 3.56 -0.68
N GLU A 156 -8.82 2.89 0.33
CA GLU A 156 -8.26 2.83 1.70
C GLU A 156 -6.90 2.14 1.75
N ILE A 157 -6.64 1.15 0.89
CA ILE A 157 -5.33 0.48 0.80
C ILE A 157 -4.21 1.49 0.51
N THR A 158 -4.51 2.54 -0.25
CA THR A 158 -3.54 3.56 -0.65
C THR A 158 -3.41 4.71 0.35
N LYS A 159 -4.29 4.76 1.37
CA LYS A 159 -4.36 5.84 2.36
C LYS A 159 -3.57 5.55 3.64
N THR A 160 -3.07 4.33 3.85
CA THR A 160 -2.31 4.00 5.07
C THR A 160 -1.11 4.94 5.22
N PRO A 161 -1.03 5.72 6.32
CA PRO A 161 0.02 6.71 6.50
C PRO A 161 1.42 6.10 6.56
N LYS A 162 2.43 6.93 6.27
CA LYS A 162 3.83 6.56 6.33
C LYS A 162 4.20 6.00 7.72
N GLY A 163 4.89 4.85 7.73
CA GLY A 163 5.39 4.21 8.95
C GLY A 163 4.31 3.52 9.78
N GLN A 164 3.09 3.40 9.26
CA GLN A 164 2.01 2.68 9.94
C GLN A 164 1.79 1.32 9.31
N MET A 165 1.62 0.30 10.16
CA MET A 165 1.14 -1.00 9.70
C MET A 165 -0.31 -0.84 9.23
N ASN A 166 -0.69 -1.56 8.17
CA ASN A 166 -2.07 -1.54 7.72
C ASN A 166 -2.98 -2.07 8.84
N ASP A 167 -3.99 -1.29 9.21
CA ASP A 167 -5.06 -1.69 10.14
C ASP A 167 -6.24 -2.38 9.43
N ILE A 168 -6.03 -2.69 8.15
CA ILE A 168 -6.96 -3.42 7.29
C ILE A 168 -6.22 -4.49 6.49
N CYS A 169 -6.93 -5.57 6.16
CA CYS A 169 -6.50 -6.61 5.25
C CYS A 169 -6.26 -6.03 3.86
N ILE A 170 -5.10 -6.32 3.27
CA ILE A 170 -4.70 -5.85 1.94
C ILE A 170 -5.54 -6.47 0.80
N LEU A 171 -6.24 -7.58 1.08
CA LEU A 171 -7.06 -8.31 0.12
C LEU A 171 -8.54 -7.92 0.18
N CYS A 172 -9.11 -7.69 1.37
CA CYS A 172 -10.54 -7.39 1.51
C CYS A 172 -10.87 -6.02 2.11
N CYS A 173 -9.86 -5.23 2.47
CA CYS A 173 -10.00 -3.93 3.15
C CYS A 173 -10.72 -3.99 4.52
N GLN A 174 -10.80 -5.16 5.15
CA GLN A 174 -11.44 -5.34 6.46
C GLN A 174 -10.43 -5.31 7.58
N GLY A 175 -10.79 -4.69 8.69
CA GLY A 175 -10.08 -4.87 9.96
C GLY A 175 -10.47 -6.18 10.65
N GLY A 176 -10.04 -6.36 11.89
CA GLY A 176 -10.31 -7.57 12.68
C GLY A 176 -9.01 -8.22 13.14
N ASN A 177 -9.00 -9.55 13.20
CA ASN A 177 -7.77 -10.29 13.47
C ASN A 177 -6.90 -10.28 12.22
N LEU A 178 -5.74 -9.65 12.32
CA LEU A 178 -4.82 -9.44 11.22
C LEU A 178 -3.49 -10.15 11.47
N VAL A 179 -3.02 -10.86 10.45
CA VAL A 179 -1.70 -11.46 10.37
C VAL A 179 -0.78 -10.54 9.57
N TYR A 180 0.35 -10.18 10.15
CA TYR A 180 1.30 -9.24 9.57
C TYR A 180 2.50 -9.94 8.94
N CYS A 181 3.02 -9.36 7.86
CA CYS A 181 4.25 -9.83 7.23
C CYS A 181 5.46 -9.56 8.15
N CYS A 182 6.35 -10.54 8.34
CA CYS A 182 7.59 -10.38 9.10
C CYS A 182 8.72 -9.68 8.31
N ASN A 183 8.50 -9.35 7.05
CA ASN A 183 9.41 -8.46 6.33
C ASN A 183 9.33 -7.05 6.94
N SER A 184 10.41 -6.58 7.57
CA SER A 184 10.51 -5.28 8.24
C SER A 184 10.18 -4.07 7.35
N PHE A 185 10.25 -4.27 6.04
CA PHE A 185 9.95 -3.25 5.04
C PHE A 185 8.46 -3.33 4.59
N CYS A 186 7.74 -4.41 4.87
CA CYS A 186 6.37 -4.66 4.42
C CYS A 186 5.33 -4.34 5.51
N MET A 187 4.39 -3.44 5.17
CA MET A 187 3.29 -3.05 6.06
C MET A 187 1.97 -3.78 5.76
N SER A 188 2.00 -4.82 4.92
CA SER A 188 0.79 -5.57 4.57
C SER A 188 0.30 -6.41 5.74
N ALA A 189 -1.02 -6.47 5.87
CA ALA A 189 -1.71 -7.36 6.79
C ALA A 189 -2.79 -8.13 6.02
N TYR A 190 -3.12 -9.32 6.48
CA TYR A 190 -4.19 -10.16 5.94
C TYR A 190 -5.10 -10.54 7.09
N CYS A 191 -6.42 -10.51 6.90
CA CYS A 191 -7.30 -11.05 7.93
C CYS A 191 -7.26 -12.58 7.93
N GLU A 192 -7.39 -13.16 9.12
CA GLU A 192 -7.43 -14.62 9.33
C GLU A 192 -8.46 -15.27 8.39
N THR A 193 -9.66 -14.68 8.31
CA THR A 193 -10.76 -15.10 7.43
C THR A 193 -10.35 -15.22 5.95
N CYS A 194 -9.57 -14.27 5.43
CA CYS A 194 -9.11 -14.36 4.04
C CYS A 194 -8.10 -15.48 3.84
N ILE A 195 -7.22 -15.71 4.81
CA ILE A 195 -6.27 -16.82 4.77
C ILE A 195 -7.05 -18.14 4.82
N ASP A 196 -7.97 -18.29 5.76
CA ASP A 196 -8.73 -19.54 5.94
C ASP A 196 -9.59 -19.90 4.71
N TYR A 197 -10.26 -18.94 4.07
CA TYR A 197 -11.07 -19.25 2.90
C TYR A 197 -10.25 -19.51 1.63
N MET A 198 -9.16 -18.76 1.42
CA MET A 198 -8.45 -18.75 0.13
C MET A 198 -7.17 -19.59 0.11
N THR A 199 -6.84 -20.28 1.21
CA THR A 199 -5.63 -21.08 1.30
C THR A 199 -5.96 -22.48 1.83
N PRO A 200 -5.08 -23.48 1.64
CA PRO A 200 -5.30 -24.81 2.18
C PRO A 200 -5.63 -24.78 3.67
N LYS A 201 -6.42 -25.76 4.12
CA LYS A 201 -6.65 -25.97 5.56
C LYS A 201 -5.30 -26.05 6.29
N GLU A 202 -5.27 -25.56 7.53
CA GLU A 202 -4.08 -25.50 8.40
C GLU A 202 -3.05 -24.40 8.07
N THR A 203 -3.10 -23.78 6.88
CA THR A 203 -2.17 -22.70 6.49
C THR A 203 -2.14 -21.57 7.52
N LEU A 204 -3.29 -21.10 8.01
CA LEU A 204 -3.31 -20.07 9.05
C LEU A 204 -2.56 -20.51 10.31
N SER A 205 -2.78 -21.74 10.76
CA SER A 205 -2.12 -22.30 11.95
C SER A 205 -0.60 -22.43 11.78
N GLU A 206 -0.14 -22.73 10.56
CA GLU A 206 1.28 -22.74 10.22
C GLU A 206 1.87 -21.33 10.24
N ILE A 207 1.19 -20.36 9.62
CA ILE A 207 1.62 -18.96 9.60
C ILE A 207 1.72 -18.40 11.03
N LEU A 208 0.75 -18.70 11.90
CA LEU A 208 0.77 -18.23 13.29
C LEU A 208 1.90 -18.85 14.13
N LYS A 209 2.49 -19.97 13.69
CA LYS A 209 3.66 -20.59 14.32
C LYS A 209 4.98 -20.12 13.70
N ASP A 210 4.94 -19.54 12.51
CA ASP A 210 6.10 -19.06 11.77
C ASP A 210 6.45 -17.61 12.15
N ASN A 211 7.55 -17.45 12.89
CA ASN A 211 8.04 -16.13 13.31
C ASN A 211 8.69 -15.31 12.17
N ASP A 212 8.91 -15.89 10.98
CA ASP A 212 9.53 -15.19 9.84
C ASP A 212 8.63 -15.16 8.58
N TRP A 213 7.34 -15.44 8.73
CA TRP A 213 6.41 -15.53 7.61
C TRP A 213 6.43 -14.30 6.68
N LYS A 214 6.58 -14.55 5.37
CA LYS A 214 6.52 -13.52 4.33
C LYS A 214 5.17 -13.62 3.62
N CYS A 215 4.46 -12.51 3.54
CA CYS A 215 3.14 -12.48 2.93
C CYS A 215 3.14 -12.71 1.41
N TYR A 216 1.96 -13.00 0.85
CA TYR A 216 1.74 -13.33 -0.57
C TYR A 216 2.15 -12.26 -1.59
N LEU A 217 2.38 -11.00 -1.15
CA LEU A 217 2.95 -9.95 -2.01
C LEU A 217 4.48 -9.95 -2.01
N CYS A 218 5.10 -10.35 -0.90
CA CYS A 218 6.56 -10.46 -0.75
C CYS A 218 7.06 -11.77 -1.34
N MET A 219 6.35 -12.87 -1.09
CA MET A 219 6.69 -14.20 -1.55
C MET A 219 5.42 -14.87 -2.07
N PRO A 220 5.29 -15.11 -3.40
CA PRO A 220 4.15 -15.84 -3.95
C PRO A 220 4.02 -17.22 -3.32
N ALA A 221 2.79 -17.69 -3.16
CA ALA A 221 2.53 -19.05 -2.66
C ALA A 221 3.06 -20.08 -3.67
N THR A 222 3.73 -21.12 -3.17
CA THR A 222 4.20 -22.26 -3.95
C THR A 222 3.15 -23.36 -4.08
N ASP A 223 2.16 -23.41 -3.19
CA ASP A 223 1.04 -24.35 -3.29
C ASP A 223 0.02 -23.83 -4.32
N ASP A 224 -0.26 -24.64 -5.33
CA ASP A 224 -1.21 -24.32 -6.39
C ASP A 224 -2.64 -24.16 -5.86
N ARG A 225 -3.00 -24.84 -4.77
CA ARG A 225 -4.31 -24.74 -4.10
C ARG A 225 -4.52 -23.42 -3.37
N CYS A 226 -3.46 -22.64 -3.13
CA CYS A 226 -3.59 -21.30 -2.59
C CYS A 226 -4.20 -20.38 -3.65
N LEU A 227 -5.44 -19.92 -3.43
CA LEU A 227 -6.17 -19.02 -4.32
C LEU A 227 -5.72 -17.56 -4.18
N ILE A 228 -4.94 -17.21 -3.14
CA ILE A 228 -4.30 -15.88 -3.01
C ILE A 228 -3.14 -15.79 -3.99
N LYS A 229 -3.47 -15.58 -5.27
CA LYS A 229 -2.48 -15.38 -6.32
C LYS A 229 -2.22 -13.89 -6.48
N ARG A 230 -0.94 -13.51 -6.37
CA ARG A 230 -0.51 -12.14 -6.66
C ARG A 230 -0.90 -11.82 -8.11
N ARG A 231 -1.61 -10.72 -8.29
CA ARG A 231 -1.93 -10.22 -9.60
C ARG A 231 -0.69 -9.61 -10.23
N GLU A 232 -0.31 -10.12 -11.38
CA GLU A 232 0.77 -9.57 -12.18
C GLU A 232 0.37 -8.30 -12.95
N VAL A 233 -0.84 -7.77 -12.73
CA VAL A 233 -1.39 -6.57 -13.40
C VAL A 233 -0.71 -5.26 -12.99
N TYR A 234 0.23 -5.29 -12.04
CA TYR A 234 1.21 -4.21 -11.91
C TYR A 234 2.63 -4.59 -12.26
N LEU A 235 2.88 -5.75 -12.91
CA LEU A 235 3.65 -5.57 -14.13
C LEU A 235 2.88 -4.46 -14.84
N ALA A 236 3.38 -3.23 -14.81
CA ALA A 236 4.36 -2.93 -15.80
C ALA A 236 4.47 -3.89 -16.99
N VAL A 237 3.35 -4.40 -17.50
CA VAL A 237 3.21 -4.91 -18.84
C VAL A 237 3.02 -3.63 -19.62
N GLY A 238 4.15 -2.96 -19.89
CA GLY A 238 4.22 -2.22 -21.14
C GLY A 238 3.77 -3.18 -22.23
N PRO A 239 3.14 -2.68 -23.30
CA PRO A 239 2.53 -3.49 -24.35
C PRO A 239 3.32 -4.80 -24.62
N SER A 240 2.70 -5.94 -24.29
CA SER A 240 3.34 -7.27 -24.29
C SER A 240 3.84 -7.68 -25.67
N THR A 241 3.21 -7.10 -26.70
CA THR A 241 3.56 -7.23 -28.10
C THR A 241 3.50 -5.86 -28.76
N ARG A 242 4.29 -5.69 -29.82
CA ARG A 242 4.16 -4.51 -30.70
C ARG A 242 2.71 -4.40 -31.18
N PRO A 243 2.05 -3.24 -31.04
CA PRO A 243 0.67 -3.09 -31.47
C PRO A 243 0.59 -3.25 -32.98
N VAL A 244 -0.44 -3.98 -33.44
CA VAL A 244 -0.71 -4.20 -34.87
C VAL A 244 -0.97 -2.88 -35.60
N LYS A 245 -1.59 -1.92 -34.90
CA LYS A 245 -1.80 -0.55 -35.36
C LYS A 245 -1.15 0.42 -34.37
N LYS A 246 -0.21 1.20 -34.87
CA LYS A 246 0.43 2.27 -34.11
C LYS A 246 -0.51 3.49 -34.04
N SER A 247 -0.36 4.30 -33.00
CA SER A 247 -1.12 5.55 -32.81
C SER A 247 -0.18 6.69 -32.45
N SER A 248 -0.67 7.92 -32.54
CA SER A 248 0.02 9.04 -31.89
C SER A 248 -0.06 8.86 -30.37
N ILE A 249 1.00 9.26 -29.66
CA ILE A 249 1.14 9.09 -28.21
C ILE A 249 0.51 10.27 -27.45
N CYS A 250 -0.33 10.01 -26.46
CA CYS A 250 -0.73 10.99 -25.45
C CYS A 250 0.26 10.94 -24.29
N VAL A 251 0.87 12.07 -23.94
CA VAL A 251 1.98 12.12 -22.98
C VAL A 251 1.60 12.95 -21.76
N MET A 252 1.96 12.44 -20.58
CA MET A 252 1.91 13.18 -19.33
C MET A 252 3.32 13.26 -18.73
N GLY A 253 3.90 14.45 -18.64
CA GLY A 253 5.31 14.63 -18.30
C GLY A 253 5.59 15.79 -17.35
N LEU A 254 6.74 15.72 -16.67
CA LEU A 254 7.15 16.76 -15.71
C LEU A 254 7.62 18.05 -16.40
N ASN A 255 8.30 17.94 -17.54
CA ASN A 255 8.92 19.07 -18.23
C ASN A 255 9.07 18.82 -19.74
N ASP A 256 9.58 19.81 -20.47
CA ASP A 256 9.72 19.75 -21.93
C ASP A 256 10.87 18.85 -22.41
N ALA A 257 11.73 18.33 -21.53
CA ALA A 257 12.84 17.48 -21.93
C ALA A 257 12.35 16.20 -22.62
N VAL A 258 11.29 15.59 -22.08
CA VAL A 258 10.66 14.43 -22.72
C VAL A 258 10.06 14.79 -24.08
N MET A 259 9.45 15.96 -24.22
CA MET A 259 8.91 16.42 -25.51
C MET A 259 10.01 16.64 -26.55
N SER A 260 11.12 17.26 -26.16
CA SER A 260 12.31 17.42 -27.01
C SER A 260 12.80 16.06 -27.52
N VAL A 261 12.92 15.08 -26.63
CA VAL A 261 13.39 13.72 -26.97
C VAL A 261 12.41 12.99 -27.89
N LEU A 262 11.10 13.04 -27.60
CA LEU A 262 10.07 12.42 -28.44
C LEU A 262 10.08 13.01 -29.85
N MET A 263 10.23 14.33 -29.97
CA MET A 263 10.36 15.03 -31.25
C MET A 263 11.63 14.62 -32.00
N LYS A 264 12.79 14.60 -31.34
CA LYS A 264 14.06 14.13 -31.92
C LYS A 264 13.99 12.67 -32.41
N LYS A 265 13.23 11.84 -31.69
CA LYS A 265 12.95 10.45 -32.06
C LYS A 265 11.86 10.29 -33.10
N MET A 266 11.29 11.38 -33.62
CA MET A 266 10.23 11.36 -34.62
C MET A 266 8.99 10.59 -34.13
N ILE A 267 8.68 10.61 -32.83
CA ILE A 267 7.47 9.99 -32.30
C ILE A 267 6.32 11.00 -32.43
N SER A 268 5.20 10.58 -33.02
CA SER A 268 4.01 11.41 -33.23
C SER A 268 3.29 11.61 -31.90
N VAL A 269 3.31 12.83 -31.35
CA VAL A 269 2.62 13.20 -30.10
C VAL A 269 1.25 13.79 -30.43
N ASN A 270 0.19 13.21 -29.87
CA ASN A 270 -1.18 13.72 -30.01
C ASN A 270 -1.44 14.88 -29.04
N SER A 271 -1.08 14.68 -27.77
CA SER A 271 -1.26 15.67 -26.71
C SER A 271 -0.14 15.54 -25.68
N PHE A 272 0.19 16.67 -25.04
CA PHE A 272 1.12 16.70 -23.92
C PHE A 272 0.48 17.44 -22.74
N SER A 273 0.44 16.78 -21.58
CA SER A 273 -0.08 17.33 -20.32
C SER A 273 1.03 17.41 -19.28
N TYR A 274 1.12 18.53 -18.58
CA TYR A 274 2.11 18.71 -17.52
C TYR A 274 1.59 18.15 -16.19
N ILE A 275 2.44 17.40 -15.49
CA ILE A 275 2.18 16.93 -14.12
C ILE A 275 2.21 18.12 -13.14
N SER A 276 3.09 19.09 -13.40
CA SER A 276 3.19 20.35 -12.66
C SER A 276 3.52 21.49 -13.64
N PRO A 277 2.61 22.45 -13.88
CA PRO A 277 3.00 23.75 -14.42
C PRO A 277 3.98 24.39 -13.43
N ARG A 278 5.12 24.92 -13.89
CA ARG A 278 6.13 25.64 -13.08
C ARG A 278 5.57 26.78 -12.20
N THR A 279 4.28 27.10 -12.33
CA THR A 279 3.53 28.13 -11.62
C THR A 279 2.41 27.60 -10.70
N SER A 280 2.19 26.29 -10.59
CA SER A 280 1.17 25.73 -9.68
C SER A 280 1.68 24.52 -8.90
N ASN A 281 1.33 24.48 -7.61
CA ASN A 281 1.65 23.42 -6.64
C ASN A 281 0.90 22.09 -6.88
N ARG A 282 0.60 21.73 -8.14
CA ARG A 282 -0.15 20.50 -8.43
C ARG A 282 0.74 19.26 -8.27
N SER A 283 0.26 18.30 -7.50
CA SER A 283 0.80 16.95 -7.30
C SER A 283 -0.03 15.93 -8.08
N TYR A 284 0.49 14.72 -8.29
CA TYR A 284 -0.27 13.60 -8.83
C TYR A 284 -1.60 13.36 -8.11
N ASP A 285 -1.66 13.63 -6.80
CA ASP A 285 -2.87 13.45 -6.01
C ASP A 285 -4.03 14.36 -6.47
N ASP A 286 -3.73 15.50 -7.11
CA ASP A 286 -4.72 16.52 -7.48
C ASP A 286 -5.54 16.15 -8.74
N PHE A 287 -5.10 15.16 -9.52
CA PHE A 287 -5.82 14.74 -10.73
C PHE A 287 -7.06 13.90 -10.42
N SER A 288 -8.24 14.39 -10.78
CA SER A 288 -9.48 13.65 -10.66
C SER A 288 -9.55 12.48 -11.66
N ILE A 289 -10.41 11.49 -11.37
CA ILE A 289 -10.68 10.36 -12.30
C ILE A 289 -11.16 10.87 -13.66
N LYS A 290 -11.95 11.95 -13.68
CA LYS A 290 -12.44 12.57 -14.91
C LYS A 290 -11.29 13.18 -15.71
N GLU A 291 -10.42 13.96 -15.08
CA GLU A 291 -9.23 14.53 -15.76
C GLU A 291 -8.33 13.43 -16.31
N ILE A 292 -8.09 12.36 -15.54
CA ILE A 292 -7.30 11.21 -15.99
C ILE A 292 -7.93 10.56 -17.23
N LYS A 293 -9.27 10.47 -17.27
CA LYS A 293 -10.02 9.94 -18.42
C LYS A 293 -9.93 10.85 -19.64
N ASP A 294 -9.99 12.15 -19.43
CA ASP A 294 -9.96 13.16 -20.50
C ASP A 294 -8.55 13.29 -21.10
N ILE A 295 -7.50 13.18 -20.28
CA ILE A 295 -6.10 13.17 -20.73
C ILE A 295 -5.75 11.86 -21.43
N ASP A 296 -6.23 10.73 -20.90
CA ASP A 296 -5.99 9.37 -21.40
C ASP A 296 -4.51 9.09 -21.78
N PRO A 297 -3.54 9.32 -20.87
CA PRO A 297 -2.13 9.34 -21.21
C PRO A 297 -1.60 7.95 -21.57
N ASP A 298 -1.01 7.77 -22.75
CA ASP A 298 -0.35 6.51 -23.14
C ASP A 298 1.05 6.38 -22.53
N PHE A 299 1.71 7.51 -22.27
CA PHE A 299 3.04 7.57 -21.68
C PHE A 299 3.12 8.56 -20.53
N ILE A 300 3.62 8.10 -19.38
CA ILE A 300 3.76 8.88 -18.16
C ILE A 300 5.24 8.98 -17.81
N TYR A 301 5.73 10.20 -17.70
CA TYR A 301 7.13 10.50 -17.46
C TYR A 301 7.33 11.31 -16.19
N ASP A 302 8.24 10.86 -15.33
CA ASP A 302 8.68 11.62 -14.17
C ASP A 302 10.19 11.49 -13.90
N SER A 303 10.75 12.49 -13.23
CA SER A 303 12.14 12.47 -12.80
C SER A 303 12.34 13.16 -11.47
N PHE A 304 13.29 12.64 -10.68
CA PHE A 304 13.65 13.23 -9.40
C PHE A 304 15.15 13.50 -9.31
N PHE A 305 15.50 14.76 -9.05
CA PHE A 305 16.85 15.23 -8.82
C PHE A 305 16.99 15.63 -7.35
N VAL A 306 17.79 14.88 -6.57
CA VAL A 306 18.08 15.26 -5.18
C VAL A 306 19.16 16.34 -5.19
N SER A 307 18.79 17.62 -5.16
CA SER A 307 19.79 18.71 -5.20
C SER A 307 20.42 19.01 -3.84
N SER A 308 19.91 18.47 -2.73
CA SER A 308 20.55 18.61 -1.41
C SER A 308 20.24 17.44 -0.46
N ALA A 309 21.17 17.12 0.43
CA ALA A 309 21.01 16.12 1.50
C ALA A 309 19.92 16.50 2.54
N VAL A 310 19.34 17.69 2.44
CA VAL A 310 18.39 18.27 3.40
C VAL A 310 16.93 18.06 2.99
N GLU A 311 16.67 17.70 1.73
CA GLU A 311 15.32 17.35 1.28
C GLU A 311 14.95 15.93 1.72
N ARG A 312 14.06 15.88 2.71
CA ARG A 312 13.81 14.77 3.64
C ARG A 312 13.44 13.46 2.94
N LYS A 313 13.84 12.32 3.53
CA LYS A 313 13.31 10.96 3.23
C LYS A 313 11.77 10.88 3.19
N GLU A 314 11.07 11.80 3.85
CA GLU A 314 9.61 11.96 3.77
C GLU A 314 9.10 12.45 2.42
N SER A 315 9.81 13.32 1.70
CA SER A 315 9.37 13.80 0.39
C SER A 315 9.46 12.72 -0.69
N GLN A 316 10.52 11.90 -0.68
CA GLN A 316 10.72 10.83 -1.67
C GLN A 316 9.63 9.77 -1.63
N GLU A 317 9.30 9.23 -0.45
CA GLU A 317 8.23 8.23 -0.32
C GLU A 317 6.86 8.79 -0.72
N CYS A 318 6.57 10.03 -0.34
CA CYS A 318 5.31 10.68 -0.73
C CYS A 318 5.20 10.79 -2.25
N LEU A 319 6.28 11.15 -2.96
CA LEU A 319 6.29 11.21 -4.42
C LEU A 319 5.99 9.85 -5.05
N PHE A 320 6.65 8.78 -4.59
CA PHE A 320 6.38 7.42 -5.08
C PHE A 320 4.94 6.97 -4.81
N VAL A 321 4.40 7.30 -3.65
CA VAL A 321 3.00 6.99 -3.29
C VAL A 321 2.03 7.77 -4.17
N SER A 322 2.25 9.07 -4.38
CA SER A 322 1.40 9.90 -5.22
C SER A 322 1.48 9.47 -6.69
N PHE A 323 2.67 9.15 -7.19
CA PHE A 323 2.87 8.56 -8.52
C PHE A 323 2.13 7.23 -8.68
N TYR A 324 2.29 6.32 -7.72
CA TYR A 324 1.55 5.05 -7.71
C TYR A 324 0.04 5.26 -7.67
N LYS A 325 -0.48 6.14 -6.81
CA LYS A 325 -1.91 6.46 -6.73
C LYS A 325 -2.44 6.98 -8.07
N PHE A 326 -1.63 7.75 -8.79
CA PHE A 326 -1.96 8.19 -10.14
C PHE A 326 -2.01 7.02 -11.12
N LEU A 327 -0.96 6.20 -11.20
CA LEU A 327 -0.96 5.01 -12.07
C LEU A 327 -2.11 4.05 -11.73
N TYR A 328 -2.40 3.90 -10.45
CA TYR A 328 -3.52 3.12 -9.95
C TYR A 328 -4.85 3.69 -10.48
N ARG A 329 -5.12 4.98 -10.27
CA ARG A 329 -6.32 5.65 -10.82
C ARG A 329 -6.39 5.53 -12.34
N LEU A 330 -5.27 5.63 -13.04
CA LEU A 330 -5.19 5.47 -14.49
C LEU A 330 -5.63 4.07 -14.93
N VAL A 331 -5.08 3.02 -14.32
CA VAL A 331 -5.52 1.63 -14.56
C VAL A 331 -7.02 1.49 -14.25
N MET A 332 -7.48 2.09 -13.16
CA MET A 332 -8.88 2.03 -12.75
C MET A 332 -9.85 2.71 -13.72
N THR A 333 -9.39 3.74 -14.43
CA THR A 333 -10.16 4.43 -15.46
C THR A 333 -10.20 3.64 -16.77
N ARG A 334 -9.18 2.81 -17.05
CA ARG A 334 -9.03 2.11 -18.33
C ARG A 334 -8.29 0.75 -18.17
N PRO A 335 -8.92 -0.25 -17.54
CA PRO A 335 -8.26 -1.49 -17.09
C PRO A 335 -7.68 -2.36 -18.22
N LEU A 336 -8.10 -2.16 -19.47
CA LEU A 336 -7.67 -2.94 -20.63
C LEU A 336 -6.75 -2.18 -21.59
N LYS A 337 -6.53 -0.87 -21.38
CA LYS A 337 -5.67 -0.07 -22.25
C LYS A 337 -4.24 -0.07 -21.68
N PRO A 338 -3.25 -0.61 -22.42
CA PRO A 338 -1.87 -0.61 -21.95
C PRO A 338 -1.32 0.82 -21.87
N TYR A 339 -0.34 1.01 -21.00
CA TYR A 339 0.33 2.30 -20.82
C TYR A 339 1.80 2.08 -20.60
N ILE A 340 2.59 3.12 -20.79
CA ILE A 340 4.01 3.11 -20.47
C ILE A 340 4.28 4.15 -19.39
N PHE A 341 5.00 3.79 -18.35
CA PHE A 341 5.55 4.74 -17.39
C PHE A 341 7.07 4.67 -17.40
N PHE A 342 7.72 5.81 -17.23
CA PHE A 342 9.17 5.90 -17.09
C PHE A 342 9.49 6.92 -16.00
N MET A 343 10.12 6.43 -14.93
CA MET A 343 10.54 7.25 -13.81
C MET A 343 12.00 6.95 -13.45
N TYR A 344 12.77 7.98 -13.15
CA TYR A 344 14.13 7.78 -12.64
C TYR A 344 14.47 8.72 -11.50
N MET A 345 15.44 8.32 -10.70
CA MET A 345 15.96 9.11 -9.60
C MET A 345 17.50 9.12 -9.63
N CYS A 346 18.06 10.32 -9.65
CA CYS A 346 19.50 10.56 -9.53
C CYS A 346 19.94 10.57 -8.05
N ASP A 347 21.20 10.20 -7.80
CA ASP A 347 21.83 10.14 -6.46
C ASP A 347 21.29 8.98 -5.59
N ALA A 348 21.34 7.78 -6.19
CA ALA A 348 20.88 6.50 -5.64
C ALA A 348 21.50 6.09 -4.28
N GLU A 349 22.61 6.68 -3.85
CA GLU A 349 23.21 6.47 -2.52
C GLU A 349 22.27 6.90 -1.37
N ILE A 350 21.32 7.79 -1.66
CA ILE A 350 20.36 8.34 -0.67
C ILE A 350 19.13 7.41 -0.52
N VAL A 351 18.93 6.47 -1.45
CA VAL A 351 17.74 5.64 -1.54
C VAL A 351 17.94 4.38 -0.72
N ASN A 352 17.40 4.38 0.49
CA ASN A 352 17.50 3.21 1.37
C ASN A 352 16.68 2.01 0.82
N GLU A 353 17.01 0.81 1.30
CA GLU A 353 16.33 -0.43 0.91
C GLU A 353 14.83 -0.43 1.24
N PHE A 354 14.40 0.33 2.27
CA PHE A 354 12.99 0.50 2.62
C PHE A 354 12.19 1.15 1.49
N ILE A 355 12.71 2.24 0.93
CA ILE A 355 12.08 2.95 -0.19
C ILE A 355 12.04 2.03 -1.41
N LYS A 356 13.16 1.37 -1.76
CA LYS A 356 13.20 0.45 -2.91
C LYS A 356 12.18 -0.67 -2.78
N MET A 357 12.05 -1.29 -1.61
CA MET A 357 11.09 -2.35 -1.38
C MET A 357 9.65 -1.85 -1.48
N ARG A 358 9.35 -0.66 -0.94
CA ARG A 358 8.00 -0.06 -1.07
C ARG A 358 7.66 0.29 -2.51
N VAL A 359 8.59 0.89 -3.24
CA VAL A 359 8.42 1.20 -4.67
C VAL A 359 8.23 -0.10 -5.47
N ARG A 360 9.03 -1.13 -5.20
CA ARG A 360 8.84 -2.47 -5.77
C ARG A 360 7.47 -3.03 -5.44
N ARG A 361 6.93 -2.83 -4.23
CA ARG A 361 5.59 -3.30 -3.88
C ARG A 361 4.49 -2.57 -4.67
N PHE A 362 4.63 -1.26 -4.84
CA PHE A 362 3.62 -0.42 -5.50
C PHE A 362 3.69 -0.51 -7.02
N LEU A 363 4.86 -0.31 -7.60
CA LEU A 363 5.07 -0.36 -9.06
C LEU A 363 5.24 -1.78 -9.58
N GLN A 364 5.46 -2.77 -8.69
CA GLN A 364 5.76 -4.17 -9.04
C GLN A 364 6.87 -4.34 -10.09
N VAL A 365 7.80 -3.37 -10.15
CA VAL A 365 9.01 -3.38 -10.96
C VAL A 365 10.22 -3.23 -10.05
N ASP A 366 11.23 -4.07 -10.28
CA ASP A 366 12.53 -3.91 -9.64
C ASP A 366 13.29 -2.72 -10.24
N PRO A 367 13.92 -1.88 -9.41
CA PRO A 367 14.72 -0.77 -9.91
C PRO A 367 15.88 -1.30 -10.76
N THR A 368 16.05 -0.73 -11.95
CA THR A 368 17.25 -0.95 -12.76
C THR A 368 18.30 0.09 -12.37
N LYS A 369 19.46 -0.38 -11.92
CA LYS A 369 20.58 0.49 -11.52
C LYS A 369 21.46 0.80 -12.73
N ILE A 370 21.79 2.08 -12.92
CA ILE A 370 22.78 2.51 -13.91
C ILE A 370 23.77 3.52 -13.29
N LYS A 371 24.94 3.67 -13.91
CA LYS A 371 25.94 4.67 -13.54
C LYS A 371 26.09 5.71 -14.64
N ILE A 372 26.02 6.98 -14.26
CA ILE A 372 26.19 8.15 -15.15
C ILE A 372 27.34 8.99 -14.60
N GLY A 373 28.52 8.85 -15.22
CA GLY A 373 29.75 9.43 -14.66
C GLY A 373 30.03 8.88 -13.25
N LYS A 374 30.03 9.76 -12.24
CA LYS A 374 30.18 9.38 -10.81
C LYS A 374 28.85 9.16 -10.09
N LYS A 375 27.70 9.46 -10.71
CA LYS A 375 26.39 9.37 -10.07
C LYS A 375 25.74 8.02 -10.35
N GLU A 376 25.09 7.48 -9.34
CA GLU A 376 24.22 6.32 -9.47
C GLU A 376 22.78 6.76 -9.69
N VAL A 377 22.06 6.09 -10.61
CA VAL A 377 20.67 6.38 -10.96
C VAL A 377 19.86 5.08 -10.88
N TYR A 378 18.69 5.14 -10.25
CA TYR A 378 17.69 4.08 -10.30
C TYR A 378 16.56 4.42 -11.27
N LEU A 379 16.17 3.44 -12.08
CA LEU A 379 15.14 3.53 -13.09
C LEU A 379 14.00 2.58 -12.75
N TRP A 380 12.76 3.05 -12.88
CA TRP A 380 11.55 2.23 -12.82
C TRP A 380 10.73 2.47 -14.06
N SER A 381 10.40 1.40 -14.77
CA SER A 381 9.57 1.49 -15.95
C SER A 381 9.02 0.13 -16.31
N ASN A 382 7.91 0.15 -17.01
CA ASN A 382 7.29 -1.01 -17.61
C ASN A 382 7.68 -1.28 -19.06
N LEU A 383 8.64 -0.54 -19.58
CA LEU A 383 9.17 -0.79 -20.90
C LEU A 383 9.98 -2.10 -20.89
N PRO A 384 9.65 -3.10 -21.71
CA PRO A 384 10.31 -4.41 -21.68
C PRO A 384 11.84 -4.33 -21.82
N ALA A 385 12.32 -3.46 -22.71
CA ALA A 385 13.73 -3.25 -23.01
C ALA A 385 14.57 -2.75 -21.82
N ILE A 386 13.93 -2.29 -20.74
CA ILE A 386 14.67 -1.82 -19.56
C ILE A 386 15.15 -3.00 -18.69
N LYS A 387 14.46 -4.14 -18.72
CA LYS A 387 14.81 -5.33 -17.93
C LYS A 387 16.13 -5.98 -18.36
N ASP A 388 16.53 -5.80 -19.62
CA ASP A 388 17.74 -6.41 -20.18
C ASP A 388 19.01 -5.56 -19.97
N ILE A 389 18.89 -4.39 -19.34
CA ILE A 389 20.03 -3.48 -19.12
C ILE A 389 20.84 -3.98 -17.92
N LYS A 390 21.85 -4.81 -18.16
CA LYS A 390 22.86 -5.18 -17.15
C LYS A 390 23.96 -4.12 -17.08
N ASP A 391 24.18 -3.56 -15.88
CA ASP A 391 25.38 -2.83 -15.41
C ASP A 391 26.16 -2.01 -16.46
N ASN A 392 25.44 -1.28 -17.31
CA ASN A 392 26.08 -0.44 -18.31
C ASN A 392 26.59 0.84 -17.65
N VAL A 393 27.91 0.96 -17.53
CA VAL A 393 28.58 2.23 -17.25
C VAL A 393 28.26 3.16 -18.41
N TYR A 394 27.28 4.05 -18.23
CA TYR A 394 26.98 5.08 -19.20
C TYR A 394 28.01 6.21 -19.05
N LEU A 395 29.00 6.20 -19.95
CA LEU A 395 30.00 7.25 -20.05
C LEU A 395 29.37 8.47 -20.73
N MET A 396 29.02 9.49 -19.95
CA MET A 396 28.53 10.75 -20.51
C MET A 396 29.61 11.44 -21.37
N LYS A 397 29.21 12.00 -22.51
CA LYS A 397 30.01 12.96 -23.25
C LYS A 397 29.93 14.33 -22.55
N LYS A 398 30.79 14.57 -21.55
CA LYS A 398 31.00 15.86 -20.81
C LYS A 398 29.73 16.47 -20.16
N SER A 399 29.67 16.47 -18.83
CA SER A 399 28.56 17.01 -18.04
C SER A 399 28.36 18.53 -18.19
N ARG A 400 27.16 18.96 -18.62
CA ARG A 400 26.73 20.38 -18.71
C ARG A 400 25.51 20.71 -17.81
N GLY A 401 25.26 19.94 -16.74
CA GLY A 401 24.17 20.18 -15.77
C GLY A 401 23.04 19.13 -15.78
N PRO A 402 22.07 19.21 -14.84
CA PRO A 402 21.03 18.19 -14.63
C PRO A 402 20.08 17.99 -15.82
N MET A 403 19.73 19.06 -16.53
CA MET A 403 18.84 19.01 -17.71
C MET A 403 19.45 18.17 -18.86
N PHE A 404 20.77 18.16 -19.01
CA PHE A 404 21.45 17.35 -20.02
C PHE A 404 21.52 15.88 -19.63
N ILE A 405 21.62 15.58 -18.33
CA ILE A 405 21.58 14.21 -17.81
C ILE A 405 20.20 13.60 -18.09
N GLU A 406 19.13 14.36 -17.86
CA GLU A 406 17.76 13.98 -18.18
C GLU A 406 17.58 13.64 -19.65
N GLU A 407 18.01 14.53 -20.54
CA GLU A 407 17.88 14.33 -21.98
C GLU A 407 18.65 13.10 -22.48
N ASP A 408 19.83 12.83 -21.94
CA ASP A 408 20.65 11.66 -22.27
C ASP A 408 20.01 10.35 -21.82
N ILE A 409 19.49 10.30 -20.58
CA ILE A 409 18.75 9.15 -20.04
C ILE A 409 17.55 8.85 -20.95
N LEU A 410 16.74 9.87 -21.21
CA LEU A 410 15.54 9.72 -22.04
C LEU A 410 15.89 9.30 -23.47
N ASN A 411 16.93 9.89 -24.08
CA ASN A 411 17.39 9.50 -25.40
C ASN A 411 17.82 8.04 -25.47
N LYS A 412 18.46 7.52 -24.43
CA LYS A 412 18.88 6.11 -24.41
C LYS A 412 17.71 5.16 -24.21
N PHE A 413 16.83 5.44 -23.26
CA PHE A 413 15.84 4.45 -22.80
C PHE A 413 14.47 4.57 -23.44
N LEU A 414 14.15 5.68 -24.11
CA LEU A 414 12.88 5.83 -24.82
C LEU A 414 12.93 5.42 -26.30
N GLU A 415 14.06 4.91 -26.80
CA GLU A 415 14.16 4.37 -28.16
C GLU A 415 13.09 3.30 -28.48
N PRO A 416 12.77 2.35 -27.57
CA PRO A 416 11.76 1.32 -27.84
C PRO A 416 10.35 1.88 -28.04
N LEU A 417 10.04 3.13 -27.66
CA LEU A 417 8.72 3.73 -27.89
C LEU A 417 8.33 3.76 -29.38
N LYS A 418 9.30 3.81 -30.29
CA LYS A 418 9.07 3.74 -31.75
C LYS A 418 8.40 2.45 -32.20
N ASP A 419 8.56 1.38 -31.43
CA ASP A 419 7.93 0.09 -31.72
C ASP A 419 6.43 0.10 -31.38
N PHE A 420 6.00 1.03 -30.52
CA PHE A 420 4.64 1.11 -29.99
C PHE A 420 3.81 2.25 -30.60
N PHE A 421 4.43 3.34 -31.02
CA PHE A 421 3.74 4.54 -31.50
C PHE A 421 4.13 4.97 -32.92
N HIS A 422 3.28 5.77 -33.56
CA HIS A 422 3.51 6.28 -34.91
C HIS A 422 4.80 7.09 -34.99
N ALA A 423 5.55 6.85 -36.05
CA ALA A 423 6.58 7.79 -36.48
C ALA A 423 5.90 8.99 -37.15
N ARG A 424 6.36 10.20 -36.83
CA ARG A 424 5.96 11.43 -37.50
C ARG A 424 6.48 11.35 -38.95
N ILE A 425 5.57 11.36 -39.91
CA ILE A 425 5.93 11.45 -41.33
C ILE A 425 6.24 12.92 -41.61
N ILE A 426 7.49 13.24 -41.92
CA ILE A 426 7.82 14.53 -42.52
C ILE A 426 7.32 14.44 -43.97
N LYS A 427 6.27 15.21 -44.30
CA LYS A 427 5.96 15.51 -45.68
C LYS A 427 6.80 16.69 -46.14
#